data_AF-A0A7T8GU12-F1
#
_entry.id   AF-A0A7T8GU12-F1
#
_cell.length_a   1.000
_cell.length_b   1.000
_cell.length_c   1.000
_cell.angle_alpha   90.00
_cell.angle_beta   90.00
_cell.angle_gamma   90.00
#
_symmetry.space_group_name_H-M   'P 1'
#
loop_
_entity.id
_entity.type
_entity.pdbx_description
1 polymer ?
#
loop_
_entity_poly.entity_id
_entity_poly.type
_entity_poly.pdbx_seq_one_letter_code
_entity_poly.pdbx_strand_id
1 'polypeptide(L)'
;MFTRAILRGSRSLFSHTALPPSRSLNLRSVPYSSSSPQTPKFSLADQIMKDKVSEEDKSEKPGGSGDEPPPPSGPKPLGKWEKIGYTFVGSMFVGGLLINAVIFSLPDRDEEGENIPDEYSELPFPSQYAKRLSNKIFKTKKDLEEPFSDKLLPEPLQKPYYQPKYTVFLELTGLLVHATWTVKALFR
;
A
#
# COMPACT_ATOMS: atom_id res chain seq x y z
N MET A 1 -14.65 -66.53 -46.20
CA MET A 1 -15.27 -65.25 -46.62
C MET A 1 -14.30 -64.12 -46.28
N PHE A 2 -13.96 -63.32 -47.29
CA PHE A 2 -13.37 -61.96 -47.31
C PHE A 2 -12.19 -61.64 -46.36
N THR A 3 -10.93 -61.71 -46.81
CA THR A 3 -10.06 -60.67 -47.45
C THR A 3 -9.91 -59.31 -46.74
N ARG A 4 -8.62 -58.96 -46.53
CA ARG A 4 -8.02 -57.59 -46.41
C ARG A 4 -8.39 -56.84 -45.12
N ALA A 5 -7.53 -56.02 -44.51
CA ALA A 5 -6.58 -55.08 -45.08
C ALA A 5 -5.59 -54.64 -43.97
N ILE A 6 -4.28 -54.56 -44.21
CA ILE A 6 -3.54 -53.36 -44.65
C ILE A 6 -2.97 -52.53 -43.47
N LEU A 7 -1.65 -52.72 -43.31
CA LEU A 7 -0.59 -51.71 -43.27
C LEU A 7 -0.39 -50.77 -42.08
N ARG A 8 0.93 -50.55 -41.91
CA ARG A 8 1.65 -49.35 -41.46
C ARG A 8 1.56 -49.13 -39.95
N GLY A 9 2.59 -49.46 -39.18
CA GLY A 9 3.99 -49.13 -39.40
C GLY A 9 4.25 -47.75 -38.84
N SER A 10 4.83 -47.70 -37.64
CA SER A 10 5.64 -46.56 -37.22
C SER A 10 6.67 -47.03 -36.21
N ARG A 11 7.93 -46.83 -36.58
CA ARG A 11 9.10 -46.99 -35.74
C ARG A 11 9.12 -45.83 -34.76
N SER A 12 9.19 -46.08 -33.47
CA SER A 12 9.67 -45.08 -32.51
C SER A 12 11.01 -45.56 -31.98
N LEU A 13 12.05 -44.88 -32.45
CA LEU A 13 13.43 -45.05 -32.04
C LEU A 13 13.61 -44.41 -30.67
N PHE A 14 14.06 -45.20 -29.71
CA PHE A 14 14.71 -44.73 -28.50
C PHE A 14 15.94 -43.89 -28.90
N SER A 15 15.93 -42.61 -28.53
CA SER A 15 17.13 -41.78 -28.42
C SER A 15 16.93 -40.75 -27.32
N HIS A 16 17.89 -40.73 -26.41
CA HIS A 16 17.95 -39.95 -25.19
C HIS A 16 17.95 -38.43 -25.43
N THR A 17 17.22 -37.69 -24.59
CA THR A 17 17.55 -36.30 -24.31
C THR A 17 17.69 -36.13 -22.80
N ALA A 18 18.89 -35.71 -22.42
CA ALA A 18 19.43 -35.66 -21.08
C ALA A 18 18.68 -34.69 -20.16
N LEU A 19 18.42 -35.16 -18.93
CA LEU A 19 18.13 -34.29 -17.79
C LEU A 19 19.39 -33.48 -17.45
N PRO A 20 19.31 -32.17 -17.19
CA PRO A 20 20.46 -31.41 -16.73
C PRO A 20 20.87 -31.89 -15.32
N PRO A 21 22.18 -31.97 -15.01
CA PRO A 21 22.61 -32.30 -13.66
C PRO A 21 22.19 -31.20 -12.70
N SER A 22 21.54 -31.62 -11.61
CA SER A 22 21.27 -30.84 -10.41
C SER A 22 22.54 -30.11 -9.98
N ARG A 23 22.54 -28.78 -10.14
CA ARG A 23 23.63 -27.89 -9.73
C ARG A 23 23.63 -27.84 -8.20
N SER A 24 24.43 -28.70 -7.57
CA SER A 24 24.70 -28.64 -6.14
C SER A 24 25.33 -27.29 -5.83
N LEU A 25 24.61 -26.44 -5.10
CA LEU A 25 25.19 -25.25 -4.50
C LEU A 25 26.24 -25.73 -3.50
N ASN A 26 27.52 -25.61 -3.86
CA ASN A 26 28.60 -25.71 -2.90
C ASN A 26 28.48 -24.51 -1.95
N LEU A 27 27.71 -24.66 -0.87
CA LEU A 27 27.84 -23.81 0.30
C LEU A 27 29.23 -24.12 0.88
N ARG A 28 30.21 -23.30 0.49
CA ARG A 28 31.50 -23.25 1.16
C ARG A 28 31.23 -22.83 2.61
N SER A 29 31.24 -23.80 3.51
CA SER A 29 31.18 -23.58 4.96
C SER A 29 32.41 -22.76 5.36
N VAL A 30 32.21 -21.48 5.61
CA VAL A 30 33.17 -20.65 6.33
C VAL A 30 33.16 -21.16 7.79
N PRO A 31 34.31 -21.44 8.42
CA PRO A 31 34.34 -21.97 9.77
C PRO A 31 33.70 -20.98 10.73
N TYR A 32 32.72 -21.47 11.49
CA TYR A 32 32.09 -20.77 12.60
C TYR A 32 33.14 -20.60 13.70
N SER A 33 33.71 -19.41 13.82
CA SER A 33 34.41 -19.00 15.03
C SER A 33 33.35 -18.67 16.07
N SER A 34 33.25 -19.50 17.09
CA SER A 34 32.40 -19.31 18.25
C SER A 34 32.82 -18.05 19.00
N SER A 35 31.97 -17.01 19.00
CA SER A 35 31.99 -16.00 20.05
C SER A 35 30.55 -15.65 20.50
N SER A 36 30.43 -15.67 21.81
CA SER A 36 29.31 -15.30 22.70
C SER A 36 28.54 -14.04 22.28
N PRO A 37 27.24 -13.88 22.64
CA PRO A 37 26.36 -12.83 22.11
C PRO A 37 26.74 -11.45 22.65
N GLN A 38 27.07 -10.52 21.76
CA GLN A 38 27.26 -9.11 22.08
C GLN A 38 26.17 -8.27 21.39
N THR A 39 25.19 -7.89 22.21
CA THR A 39 24.53 -6.58 22.36
C THR A 39 24.34 -5.65 21.15
N PRO A 40 23.21 -4.91 21.08
CA PRO A 40 22.85 -4.09 19.93
C PRO A 40 23.90 -3.00 19.64
N LYS A 41 24.34 -2.92 18.38
CA LYS A 41 25.18 -1.85 17.88
C LYS A 41 24.33 -0.57 17.82
N PHE A 42 24.68 0.42 18.62
CA PHE A 42 24.06 1.76 18.59
C PHE A 42 24.13 2.34 17.17
N SER A 43 22.99 2.82 16.68
CA SER A 43 22.89 3.47 15.37
C SER A 43 23.78 4.72 15.34
N LEU A 44 24.33 5.07 14.18
CA LEU A 44 25.15 6.29 14.01
C LEU A 44 24.38 7.54 14.46
N ALA A 45 23.06 7.54 14.26
CA ALA A 45 22.18 8.59 14.75
C ALA A 45 22.15 8.67 16.28
N ASP A 46 22.17 7.53 16.98
CA ASP A 46 22.20 7.48 18.44
C ASP A 46 23.56 7.92 19.00
N GLN A 47 24.65 7.62 18.29
CA GLN A 47 26.00 8.08 18.64
C GLN A 47 26.13 9.60 18.49
N ILE A 48 25.68 10.14 17.36
CA ILE A 48 25.68 11.60 17.12
C ILE A 48 24.80 12.33 18.15
N MET A 49 23.64 11.77 18.50
CA MET A 49 22.77 12.35 19.52
C MET A 49 23.40 12.29 20.92
N LYS A 50 24.07 11.20 21.25
CA LYS A 50 24.74 11.05 22.55
C LYS A 50 25.95 11.98 22.68
N ASP A 51 26.73 12.13 21.62
CA ASP A 51 27.87 13.04 21.59
C ASP A 51 27.41 14.50 21.78
N LYS A 52 26.31 14.91 21.10
CA LYS A 52 25.71 16.26 21.29
C LYS A 52 25.25 16.52 22.73
N VAL A 53 24.60 15.55 23.37
CA VAL A 53 24.14 15.68 24.77
C VAL A 53 25.31 15.81 25.73
N SER A 54 26.43 15.10 25.48
CA SER A 54 27.62 15.18 26.32
C SER A 54 28.44 16.46 26.17
N GLU A 55 28.28 17.19 25.07
CA GLU A 55 28.88 18.52 24.89
C GLU A 55 28.12 19.61 25.66
N GLU A 56 26.79 19.50 25.78
CA GLU A 56 25.95 20.47 26.50
C GLU A 56 26.16 20.43 28.04
N ASP A 57 26.41 19.25 28.61
CA ASP A 57 26.65 19.07 30.06
C ASP A 57 28.00 19.63 30.56
N LYS A 58 28.95 19.94 29.66
CA LYS A 58 30.25 20.53 30.02
C LYS A 58 30.26 22.07 30.01
N SER A 59 29.14 22.71 29.66
CA SER A 59 29.04 24.16 29.51
C SER A 59 28.00 24.83 30.42
N GLU A 60 28.10 24.63 31.74
CA GLU A 60 27.46 25.50 32.74
C GLU A 60 28.44 25.64 33.94
N LYS A 61 28.89 26.80 34.47
CA LYS A 61 28.88 28.26 34.22
C LYS A 61 29.96 28.85 35.18
N PRO A 62 30.53 30.08 35.02
CA PRO A 62 29.77 31.28 35.39
C PRO A 62 30.08 32.56 34.58
N GLY A 63 29.10 33.47 34.57
CA GLY A 63 29.29 34.89 34.31
C GLY A 63 29.05 35.35 32.86
N GLY A 64 28.07 36.24 32.68
CA GLY A 64 27.87 36.98 31.44
C GLY A 64 26.41 37.29 31.14
N SER A 65 26.00 38.52 31.41
CA SER A 65 24.78 39.15 30.90
C SER A 65 24.82 39.19 29.38
N GLY A 66 23.81 38.63 28.73
CA GLY A 66 23.62 38.72 27.28
C GLY A 66 22.24 38.18 26.91
N ASP A 67 21.37 39.07 26.45
CA ASP A 67 20.07 38.75 25.88
C ASP A 67 20.26 38.13 24.48
N GLU A 68 20.56 36.84 24.43
CA GLU A 68 20.50 36.03 23.21
C GLU A 68 19.38 34.99 23.39
N PRO A 69 18.44 34.85 22.42
CA PRO A 69 17.39 33.85 22.52
C PRO A 69 18.02 32.44 22.49
N PRO A 70 17.61 31.53 23.39
CA PRO A 70 18.21 30.21 23.46
C PRO A 70 18.04 29.45 22.13
N PRO A 71 19.04 28.64 21.73
CA PRO A 71 18.97 27.86 20.49
C PRO A 71 17.74 26.94 20.50
N PRO A 72 17.18 26.57 19.32
CA PRO A 72 15.96 25.77 19.26
C PRO A 72 16.19 24.44 19.94
N SER A 73 15.70 24.33 21.18
CA SER A 73 15.76 23.10 21.96
C SER A 73 15.11 21.99 21.16
N GLY A 74 15.82 20.88 20.95
CA GLY A 74 15.29 19.70 20.29
C GLY A 74 13.98 19.23 20.93
N PRO A 75 13.23 18.32 20.26
CA PRO A 75 11.94 17.86 20.77
C PRO A 75 12.11 17.32 22.20
N LYS A 76 11.39 17.95 23.14
CA LYS A 76 11.44 17.57 24.56
C LYS A 76 11.00 16.10 24.69
N PRO A 77 11.68 15.29 25.53
CA PRO A 77 11.27 13.90 25.72
C PRO A 77 9.87 13.87 26.34
N LEU A 78 8.96 13.13 25.68
CA LEU A 78 7.57 13.03 26.12
C LEU A 78 7.47 12.50 27.56
N GLY A 79 6.62 13.15 28.35
CA GLY A 79 6.28 12.73 29.70
C GLY A 79 5.62 11.35 29.73
N LYS A 80 5.65 10.66 30.87
CA LYS A 80 5.06 9.31 31.02
C LYS A 80 3.56 9.31 30.68
N TRP A 81 2.82 10.31 31.16
CA TRP A 81 1.38 10.47 30.89
C TRP A 81 1.09 10.84 29.43
N GLU A 82 1.95 11.63 28.79
CA GLU A 82 1.84 11.95 27.37
C GLU A 82 2.06 10.71 26.51
N LYS A 83 3.07 9.89 26.83
CA LYS A 83 3.31 8.60 26.16
C LYS A 83 2.10 7.68 26.30
N ILE A 84 1.56 7.56 27.50
CA ILE A 84 0.34 6.77 27.76
C ILE A 84 -0.84 7.30 26.93
N GLY A 85 -1.05 8.61 26.91
CA GLY A 85 -2.09 9.25 26.09
C GLY A 85 -1.94 8.92 24.61
N TYR A 86 -0.75 9.07 24.03
CA TYR A 86 -0.50 8.74 22.64
C TYR A 86 -0.64 7.24 22.34
N THR A 87 -0.19 6.37 23.24
CA THR A 87 -0.39 4.92 23.07
C THR A 87 -1.87 4.54 23.11
N PHE A 88 -2.67 5.18 23.95
CA PHE A 88 -4.11 4.95 24.02
C PHE A 88 -4.80 5.41 22.72
N VAL A 89 -4.52 6.63 22.25
CA VAL A 89 -5.08 7.16 21.00
C VAL A 89 -4.66 6.31 19.80
N GLY A 90 -3.38 5.93 19.72
CA GLY A 90 -2.88 5.04 18.68
C GLY A 90 -3.55 3.67 18.72
N SER A 91 -3.73 3.10 19.92
CA SER A 91 -4.41 1.82 20.11
C SER A 91 -5.88 1.88 19.69
N MET A 92 -6.61 2.95 20.04
CA MET A 92 -7.99 3.17 19.60
C MET A 92 -8.08 3.25 18.07
N PHE A 93 -7.16 3.94 17.41
CA PHE A 93 -7.15 4.06 15.96
C PHE A 93 -6.89 2.72 15.27
N VAL A 94 -5.88 1.97 15.72
CA VAL A 94 -5.58 0.63 15.20
C VAL A 94 -6.74 -0.34 15.48
N GLY A 95 -7.30 -0.32 16.70
CA GLY A 95 -8.45 -1.14 17.05
C GLY A 95 -9.67 -0.83 16.19
N GLY A 96 -9.97 0.44 15.96
CA GLY A 96 -11.04 0.88 15.07
C GLY A 96 -10.84 0.38 13.63
N LEU A 97 -9.62 0.47 13.09
CA LEU A 97 -9.30 -0.05 11.76
C LEU A 97 -9.46 -1.58 11.68
N LEU A 98 -9.06 -2.33 12.71
CA LEU A 98 -9.22 -3.78 12.75
C LEU A 98 -10.70 -4.18 12.80
N ILE A 99 -11.51 -3.51 13.63
CA ILE A 99 -12.96 -3.75 13.69
C ILE A 99 -13.61 -3.48 12.34
N ASN A 100 -13.28 -2.35 11.70
CA ASN A 100 -13.77 -2.03 10.38
C ASN A 100 -13.31 -3.06 9.34
N ALA A 101 -12.04 -3.46 9.34
CA ALA A 101 -11.53 -4.48 8.43
C ALA A 101 -12.30 -5.80 8.55
N VAL A 102 -12.67 -6.22 9.77
CA VAL A 102 -13.50 -7.40 9.99
C VAL A 102 -14.89 -7.21 9.38
N ILE A 103 -15.57 -6.09 9.67
CA ILE A 103 -16.91 -5.79 9.14
C ILE A 103 -16.90 -5.78 7.60
N PHE A 104 -15.91 -5.12 6.99
CA PHE A 104 -15.77 -5.06 5.52
C PHE A 104 -15.39 -6.42 4.90
N SER A 105 -14.74 -7.30 5.66
CA SER A 105 -14.39 -8.66 5.22
C SER A 105 -15.54 -9.67 5.33
N LEU A 106 -16.67 -9.29 5.93
CA LEU A 106 -17.84 -10.17 6.03
C LEU A 106 -18.38 -10.51 4.62
N PRO A 107 -18.94 -11.72 4.45
CA PRO A 107 -19.67 -12.10 3.25
C PRO A 107 -20.90 -11.21 3.08
N ASP A 108 -21.30 -11.01 1.82
CA ASP A 108 -22.52 -10.29 1.50
C ASP A 108 -23.72 -11.19 1.82
N ARG A 109 -24.82 -10.58 2.30
CA ARG A 109 -26.01 -11.31 2.76
C ARG A 109 -27.15 -11.08 1.78
N ASP A 110 -27.92 -12.12 1.50
CA ASP A 110 -29.13 -12.04 0.68
C ASP A 110 -30.32 -11.42 1.44
N GLU A 111 -31.49 -11.34 0.81
CA GLU A 111 -32.72 -10.78 1.41
C GLU A 111 -33.19 -11.61 2.62
N GLU A 112 -32.83 -12.89 2.63
CA GLU A 112 -33.10 -13.86 3.70
C GLU A 112 -32.07 -13.81 4.84
N GLY A 113 -30.97 -13.09 4.68
CA GLY A 113 -29.91 -12.90 5.68
C GLY A 113 -28.85 -14.01 5.72
N GLU A 114 -28.90 -14.94 4.78
CA GLU A 114 -27.93 -16.00 4.56
C GLU A 114 -26.69 -15.47 3.82
N ASN A 115 -25.54 -16.13 4.04
CA ASN A 115 -24.30 -15.70 3.41
C ASN A 115 -24.27 -16.16 1.96
N ILE A 116 -24.10 -15.23 1.03
CA ILE A 116 -24.02 -15.54 -0.40
C ILE A 116 -22.74 -16.37 -0.64
N PRO A 117 -22.85 -17.54 -1.29
CA PRO A 117 -21.68 -18.35 -1.61
C PRO A 117 -20.83 -17.62 -2.67
N ASP A 118 -19.60 -17.25 -2.31
CA ASP A 118 -18.66 -16.60 -3.20
C ASP A 118 -17.43 -17.47 -3.49
N GLU A 119 -16.54 -16.97 -4.34
CA GLU A 119 -15.28 -17.64 -4.72
C GLU A 119 -14.37 -17.93 -3.53
N TYR A 120 -14.58 -17.25 -2.39
CA TYR A 120 -13.78 -17.41 -1.18
C TYR A 120 -14.47 -18.29 -0.13
N SER A 121 -15.72 -18.73 -0.34
CA SER A 121 -16.48 -19.60 0.57
C SER A 121 -15.82 -20.95 0.81
N GLU A 122 -15.06 -21.46 -0.15
CA GLU A 122 -14.38 -22.76 -0.05
C GLU A 122 -13.06 -22.71 0.74
N LEU A 123 -12.53 -21.50 1.00
CA LEU A 123 -11.23 -21.33 1.66
C LEU A 123 -11.36 -21.41 3.18
N PRO A 124 -10.36 -21.97 3.88
CA PRO A 124 -10.35 -22.00 5.34
C PRO A 124 -10.12 -20.60 5.93
N PHE A 125 -10.69 -20.37 7.12
CA PHE A 125 -10.33 -19.25 7.98
C PHE A 125 -8.84 -19.33 8.36
N PRO A 126 -8.07 -18.22 8.41
CA PRO A 126 -8.46 -16.81 8.21
C PRO A 126 -8.30 -16.29 6.77
N SER A 127 -7.82 -17.13 5.85
CA SER A 127 -7.43 -16.72 4.50
C SER A 127 -8.61 -16.19 3.68
N GLN A 128 -9.82 -16.72 3.91
CA GLN A 128 -11.07 -16.28 3.30
C GLN A 128 -11.31 -14.77 3.48
N TYR A 129 -11.34 -14.31 4.74
CA TYR A 129 -11.65 -12.92 5.08
C TYR A 129 -10.57 -11.95 4.59
N ALA A 130 -9.30 -12.33 4.70
CA ALA A 130 -8.20 -11.51 4.22
C ALA A 130 -8.25 -11.32 2.69
N LYS A 131 -8.53 -12.39 1.93
CA LYS A 131 -8.68 -12.31 0.47
C LYS A 131 -9.92 -11.51 0.07
N ARG A 132 -11.06 -11.70 0.76
CA ARG A 132 -12.28 -10.93 0.48
C ARG A 132 -12.06 -9.43 0.70
N LEU A 133 -11.42 -9.05 1.81
CA LEU A 133 -11.06 -7.66 2.08
C LEU A 133 -10.13 -7.09 1.00
N SER A 134 -9.08 -7.84 0.66
CA SER A 134 -8.13 -7.42 -0.36
C SER A 134 -8.80 -7.23 -1.72
N ASN A 135 -9.68 -8.16 -2.12
CA ASN A 135 -10.41 -8.07 -3.38
C ASN A 135 -11.36 -6.87 -3.41
N LYS A 136 -12.11 -6.63 -2.32
CA LYS A 136 -12.96 -5.44 -2.18
C LYS A 136 -12.13 -4.15 -2.35
N ILE A 137 -10.98 -4.04 -1.69
CA ILE A 137 -10.08 -2.87 -1.82
C ILE A 137 -9.56 -2.70 -3.26
N PHE A 138 -9.08 -3.77 -3.89
CA PHE A 138 -8.55 -3.70 -5.26
C PHE A 138 -9.64 -3.35 -6.27
N LYS A 139 -10.84 -3.90 -6.11
CA LYS A 139 -12.00 -3.59 -6.95
C LYS A 139 -12.39 -2.13 -6.81
N THR A 140 -12.60 -1.64 -5.59
CA THR A 140 -12.94 -0.23 -5.37
C THR A 140 -11.86 0.73 -5.87
N LYS A 141 -10.57 0.37 -5.73
CA LYS A 141 -9.48 1.16 -6.29
C LYS A 141 -9.57 1.21 -7.82
N LYS A 142 -9.81 0.07 -8.47
CA LYS A 142 -9.95 -0.02 -9.93
C LYS A 142 -11.15 0.78 -10.42
N ASP A 143 -12.29 0.68 -9.73
CA ASP A 143 -13.50 1.44 -10.04
C ASP A 143 -13.31 2.97 -9.90
N LEU A 144 -12.38 3.40 -9.03
CA LEU A 144 -12.04 4.81 -8.86
C LEU A 144 -11.01 5.31 -9.89
N GLU A 145 -10.11 4.43 -10.34
CA GLU A 145 -9.09 4.73 -11.34
C GLU A 145 -9.67 4.71 -12.76
N GLU A 146 -10.64 3.84 -13.01
CA GLU A 146 -11.33 3.77 -14.28
C GLU A 146 -12.25 4.98 -14.46
N PRO A 147 -12.15 5.70 -15.59
CA PRO A 147 -13.11 6.77 -15.86
C PRO A 147 -14.51 6.16 -15.91
N PHE A 148 -15.46 6.75 -15.21
CA PHE A 148 -16.86 6.30 -15.15
C PHE A 148 -17.56 6.17 -16.53
N SER A 149 -16.94 6.63 -17.61
CA SER A 149 -17.45 6.50 -18.98
C SER A 149 -16.33 6.42 -20.01
N ASP A 150 -16.34 5.37 -20.84
CA ASP A 150 -15.45 5.24 -22.01
C ASP A 150 -15.72 6.30 -23.08
N LYS A 151 -16.97 6.80 -23.14
CA LYS A 151 -17.42 7.77 -24.13
C LYS A 151 -17.64 9.12 -23.44
N LEU A 152 -16.98 10.16 -23.95
CA LEU A 152 -17.13 11.54 -23.47
C LEU A 152 -18.55 12.11 -23.73
N LEU A 153 -19.27 11.51 -24.67
CA LEU A 153 -20.63 11.88 -25.04
C LEU A 153 -21.49 10.61 -25.09
N PRO A 154 -22.76 10.66 -24.64
CA PRO A 154 -23.70 9.57 -24.88
C PRO A 154 -23.94 9.40 -26.38
N GLU A 155 -24.49 8.24 -26.76
CA GLU A 155 -24.83 7.98 -28.15
C GLU A 155 -25.81 9.03 -28.71
N PRO A 156 -25.71 9.34 -30.02
CA PRO A 156 -26.57 10.34 -30.64
C PRO A 156 -28.04 9.98 -30.46
N LEU A 157 -28.86 10.99 -30.19
CA LEU A 157 -30.29 10.82 -29.96
C LEU A 157 -30.98 10.14 -31.17
N GLN A 158 -31.97 9.30 -30.88
CA GLN A 158 -32.83 8.72 -31.91
C GLN A 158 -33.74 9.80 -32.50
N LYS A 159 -34.17 9.63 -33.76
CA LYS A 159 -35.13 10.53 -34.41
C LYS A 159 -36.39 10.67 -33.55
N PRO A 160 -36.94 11.88 -33.39
CA PRO A 160 -36.90 13.02 -34.33
C PRO A 160 -35.84 14.10 -34.04
N TYR A 161 -34.99 13.93 -33.02
CA TYR A 161 -34.00 14.94 -32.64
C TYR A 161 -32.75 14.84 -33.53
N TYR A 162 -32.57 15.80 -34.43
CA TYR A 162 -31.42 15.86 -35.33
C TYR A 162 -30.28 16.64 -34.68
N GLN A 163 -29.17 15.97 -34.39
CA GLN A 163 -27.96 16.62 -33.90
C GLN A 163 -27.30 17.44 -35.02
N PRO A 164 -26.87 18.69 -34.76
CA PRO A 164 -26.13 19.48 -35.73
C PRO A 164 -24.79 18.82 -36.11
N LYS A 165 -24.31 19.08 -37.33
CA LYS A 165 -23.09 18.46 -37.90
C LYS A 165 -21.80 18.84 -37.16
N TYR A 166 -21.79 19.98 -36.47
CA TYR A 166 -20.63 20.49 -35.76
C TYR A 166 -20.97 20.65 -34.28
N THR A 167 -20.07 20.18 -33.42
CA THR A 167 -20.14 20.35 -31.96
C THR A 167 -19.04 21.33 -31.55
N VAL A 168 -19.40 22.37 -30.80
CA VAL A 168 -18.43 23.36 -30.33
C VAL A 168 -18.04 23.02 -28.90
N PHE A 169 -16.75 22.75 -28.68
CA PHE A 169 -16.17 22.60 -27.35
C PHE A 169 -15.60 23.94 -26.92
N LEU A 170 -16.18 24.54 -25.88
CA LEU A 170 -15.73 25.81 -25.32
C LEU A 170 -15.17 25.55 -23.92
N GLU A 171 -13.94 25.99 -23.68
CA GLU A 171 -13.43 26.09 -22.31
C GLU A 171 -14.13 27.27 -21.62
N LEU A 172 -14.64 27.06 -20.41
CA LEU A 172 -15.31 28.14 -19.66
C LEU A 172 -14.29 29.14 -19.12
N THR A 173 -13.20 28.63 -18.55
CA THR A 173 -12.09 29.40 -17.98
C THR A 173 -11.25 30.02 -19.08
N GLY A 174 -10.89 31.30 -18.93
CA GLY A 174 -10.01 32.02 -19.85
C GLY A 174 -10.66 32.49 -21.16
N LEU A 175 -11.78 31.89 -21.57
CA LEU A 175 -12.59 32.30 -22.73
C LEU A 175 -13.82 33.13 -22.32
N LEU A 176 -14.66 32.58 -21.45
CA LEU A 176 -15.91 33.21 -21.00
C LEU A 176 -15.78 33.84 -19.61
N VAL A 177 -15.02 33.18 -18.72
CA VAL A 177 -14.91 33.58 -17.31
C VAL A 177 -13.43 33.63 -16.90
N HIS A 178 -13.04 34.73 -16.26
CA HIS A 178 -11.73 34.86 -15.63
C HIS A 178 -11.88 34.82 -14.11
N ALA A 179 -11.42 33.72 -13.49
CA ALA A 179 -11.44 33.57 -12.04
C ALA A 179 -10.19 34.25 -11.44
N THR A 180 -10.38 35.36 -10.74
CA THR A 180 -9.32 35.98 -9.93
C THR A 180 -9.53 35.60 -8.47
N TRP A 181 -8.47 35.10 -7.81
CA TRP A 181 -8.47 34.94 -6.36
C TRP A 181 -7.83 36.17 -5.74
N THR A 182 -8.45 36.72 -4.70
CA THR A 182 -7.88 37.82 -3.91
C THR A 182 -7.73 37.38 -2.47
N VAL A 183 -6.52 37.51 -1.91
CA VAL A 183 -6.31 37.28 -0.48
C VAL A 183 -6.61 38.58 0.24
N LYS A 184 -7.73 38.60 0.96
CA LYS A 184 -7.98 39.65 1.94
C LYS A 184 -7.10 39.37 3.16
N ALA A 185 -5.91 39.97 3.19
CA ALA A 185 -5.10 40.00 4.40
C ALA A 185 -5.87 40.83 5.44
N LEU A 186 -6.57 40.12 6.34
CA LEU A 186 -7.20 40.72 7.50
C LEU A 186 -6.10 41.04 8.51
N PHE A 187 -5.44 42.18 8.33
CA PHE A 187 -4.55 42.76 9.34
C PHE A 187 -5.20 44.06 9.82
N ARG A 188 -5.69 44.06 11.07
CA ARG A 188 -6.04 45.24 11.85
C ARG A 188 -5.66 45.00 13.29
#